data_AF-A0A924L4R4-F1
#
_entry.id   AF-A0A924L4R4-F1
#
_cell.length_a   1.000
_cell.length_b   1.000
_cell.length_c   1.000
_cell.angle_alpha   90.00
_cell.angle_beta   90.00
_cell.angle_gamma   90.00
#
_symmetry.space_group_name_H-M   'P 1'
#
loop_
_entity.id
_entity.type
_entity.pdbx_description
1 polymer ?
#
loop_
_entity_poly.entity_id
_entity_poly.type
_entity_poly.pdbx_seq_one_letter_code
_entity_poly.pdbx_strand_id
1 'polypeptide(L)'
;MTSKLLFFATVFTCTAINATAQNHKHAGGPRMHEMHHDLKDMKHDHKDMAKDRKDLAKDRKDLKNDNKDIRSDNKDIAADKKELNEETKDRNHDIKQKDFKDAKADDAKIKDIKKDLKKDRADRNKDVKEAVKDKKDINNDKKDLNEDKKDLIKDVKVH
;
A
#
# COMPACT_ATOMS: atom_id res chain seq x y z
N MET A 1 3.11 -56.45 74.00
CA MET A 1 1.80 -56.61 74.64
C MET A 1 0.87 -55.55 74.00
N THR A 2 0.37 -55.79 72.78
CA THR A 2 -1.06 -56.16 72.52
C THR A 2 -2.01 -55.08 73.06
N SER A 3 -2.75 -54.29 72.26
CA SER A 3 -3.74 -54.74 71.28
C SER A 3 -4.34 -53.57 70.47
N LYS A 4 -4.48 -53.81 69.16
CA LYS A 4 -5.68 -53.67 68.31
C LYS A 4 -6.55 -52.40 68.36
N LEU A 5 -6.36 -51.56 67.33
CA LEU A 5 -7.33 -51.24 66.26
C LEU A 5 -8.83 -51.27 66.63
N LEU A 6 -9.48 -50.11 66.63
CA LEU A 6 -10.88 -50.01 66.22
C LEU A 6 -11.14 -48.67 65.51
N PHE A 7 -11.65 -48.82 64.28
CA PHE A 7 -12.00 -47.80 63.31
C PHE A 7 -13.16 -46.91 63.83
N PHE A 8 -12.97 -45.59 63.79
CA PHE A 8 -14.04 -44.62 63.92
C PHE A 8 -14.79 -44.50 62.59
N ALA A 9 -15.95 -45.14 62.49
CA ALA A 9 -16.90 -44.92 61.39
C ALA A 9 -17.96 -43.91 61.85
N THR A 10 -17.67 -42.62 61.70
CA THR A 10 -18.65 -41.55 61.89
C THR A 10 -19.53 -41.44 60.64
N VAL A 11 -20.77 -41.87 60.81
CA VAL A 11 -21.84 -41.85 59.82
C VAL A 11 -22.23 -40.39 59.49
N PHE A 12 -21.90 -40.00 58.27
CA PHE A 12 -22.62 -39.11 57.35
C PHE A 12 -23.50 -37.99 57.96
N THR A 13 -22.90 -36.81 58.22
CA THR A 13 -23.67 -35.57 58.35
C THR A 13 -23.95 -35.00 56.96
N CYS A 14 -25.24 -34.97 56.62
CA CYS A 14 -25.76 -34.42 55.37
C CYS A 14 -25.58 -32.89 55.36
N THR A 15 -24.50 -32.39 54.73
CA THR A 15 -24.38 -30.97 54.41
C THR A 15 -25.08 -30.70 53.08
N ALA A 16 -26.33 -30.25 53.17
CA ALA A 16 -27.05 -29.71 52.04
C ALA A 16 -26.42 -28.35 51.64
N ILE A 17 -25.46 -28.38 50.72
CA ILE A 17 -25.09 -27.22 49.90
C ILE A 17 -25.73 -27.42 48.54
N ASN A 18 -27.04 -27.15 48.45
CA ASN A 18 -27.63 -26.87 47.15
C ASN A 18 -27.21 -25.44 46.79
N ALA A 19 -26.02 -25.32 46.19
CA ALA A 19 -25.67 -24.15 45.41
C ALA A 19 -26.73 -24.03 44.31
N THR A 20 -27.60 -23.04 44.42
CA THR A 20 -28.44 -22.60 43.31
C THR A 20 -27.53 -22.23 42.16
N ALA A 21 -27.38 -23.15 41.21
CA ALA A 21 -26.86 -22.86 39.90
C ALA A 21 -27.73 -21.75 39.32
N GLN A 22 -27.21 -20.53 39.29
CA GLN A 22 -27.79 -19.44 38.53
C GLN A 22 -27.65 -19.79 37.05
N ASN A 23 -28.62 -20.57 36.58
CA ASN A 23 -28.84 -20.90 35.19
C ASN A 23 -29.45 -19.66 34.53
N HIS A 24 -28.65 -18.62 34.32
CA HIS A 24 -29.03 -17.55 33.39
C HIS A 24 -28.85 -18.07 31.97
N LYS A 25 -29.80 -18.90 31.54
CA LYS A 25 -30.05 -19.11 30.12
C LYS A 25 -30.62 -17.82 29.55
N HIS A 26 -29.75 -16.89 29.20
CA HIS A 26 -30.10 -15.91 28.18
C HIS A 26 -29.96 -16.58 26.81
N ALA A 27 -30.91 -17.47 26.51
CA ALA A 27 -31.24 -17.81 25.13
C ALA A 27 -32.04 -16.64 24.56
N GLY A 28 -31.36 -15.52 24.31
CA GLY A 28 -31.89 -14.42 23.52
C GLY A 28 -31.43 -14.64 22.09
N GLY A 29 -32.35 -15.05 21.20
CA GLY A 29 -32.12 -14.82 19.77
C GLY A 29 -31.87 -13.32 19.54
N PRO A 30 -31.06 -12.94 18.53
CA PRO A 30 -30.63 -11.56 18.36
C PRO A 30 -31.85 -10.64 18.32
N ARG A 31 -31.82 -9.57 19.11
CA ARG A 31 -32.95 -8.65 19.16
C ARG A 31 -33.10 -8.07 17.75
N MET A 32 -34.31 -8.03 17.20
CA MET A 32 -34.56 -7.51 15.84
C MET A 32 -33.95 -6.11 15.59
N HIS A 33 -33.72 -5.33 16.66
CA HIS A 33 -33.02 -4.04 16.62
C HIS A 33 -31.51 -4.15 16.35
N GLU A 34 -30.84 -5.19 16.86
CA GLU A 34 -29.42 -5.48 16.63
C GLU A 34 -29.20 -5.97 15.19
N MET A 35 -30.00 -6.94 14.71
CA MET A 35 -29.92 -7.40 13.31
C MET A 35 -30.15 -6.28 12.29
N HIS A 36 -31.02 -5.32 12.59
CA HIS A 36 -31.28 -4.19 11.69
C HIS A 36 -30.11 -3.20 11.66
N HIS A 37 -29.41 -3.02 12.78
CA HIS A 37 -28.20 -2.21 12.86
C HIS A 37 -27.05 -2.88 12.10
N ASP A 38 -26.82 -4.17 12.32
CA ASP A 38 -25.74 -4.93 11.67
C ASP A 38 -25.92 -4.99 10.14
N LEU A 39 -27.17 -5.13 9.65
CA LEU A 39 -27.45 -5.07 8.21
C LEU A 39 -27.18 -3.68 7.61
N LYS A 40 -27.42 -2.62 8.39
CA LYS A 40 -27.15 -1.24 7.97
C LYS A 40 -25.64 -0.97 7.94
N ASP A 41 -24.92 -1.49 8.92
CA ASP A 41 -23.48 -1.36 9.05
C ASP A 41 -22.76 -2.15 7.93
N MET A 42 -23.14 -3.41 7.68
CA MET A 42 -22.65 -4.18 6.51
C MET A 42 -22.91 -3.50 5.16
N LYS A 43 -24.06 -2.81 5.00
CA LYS A 43 -24.36 -2.03 3.79
C LYS A 43 -23.46 -0.80 3.68
N HIS A 44 -23.11 -0.18 4.81
CA HIS A 44 -22.20 0.95 4.84
C HIS A 44 -20.79 0.52 4.47
N ASP A 45 -20.28 -0.56 5.07
CA ASP A 45 -18.96 -1.12 4.78
C ASP A 45 -18.85 -1.51 3.30
N HIS A 46 -19.87 -2.16 2.76
CA HIS A 46 -19.86 -2.52 1.35
C HIS A 46 -19.82 -1.31 0.42
N LYS A 47 -20.48 -0.21 0.81
CA LYS A 47 -20.47 1.05 0.06
C LYS A 47 -19.10 1.73 0.15
N ASP A 48 -18.45 1.69 1.30
CA ASP A 48 -17.13 2.33 1.49
C ASP A 48 -16.04 1.55 0.77
N MET A 49 -16.02 0.22 0.88
CA MET A 49 -15.14 -0.63 0.06
C MET A 49 -15.34 -0.42 -1.44
N ALA A 50 -16.56 -0.09 -1.89
CA ALA A 50 -16.83 0.24 -3.28
C ALA A 50 -16.26 1.60 -3.69
N LYS A 51 -16.18 2.57 -2.78
CA LYS A 51 -15.47 3.84 -3.01
C LYS A 51 -13.96 3.60 -3.05
N ASP A 52 -13.41 2.85 -2.10
CA ASP A 52 -11.97 2.58 -2.04
C ASP A 52 -11.48 1.85 -3.30
N ARG A 53 -12.29 0.92 -3.84
CA ARG A 53 -12.00 0.30 -5.15
C ARG A 53 -11.96 1.30 -6.30
N LYS A 54 -12.83 2.32 -6.28
CA LYS A 54 -12.87 3.36 -7.32
C LYS A 54 -11.67 4.28 -7.19
N ASP A 55 -11.31 4.67 -5.99
CA ASP A 55 -10.15 5.54 -5.75
C ASP A 55 -8.86 4.80 -6.10
N LEU A 56 -8.70 3.56 -5.67
CA LEU A 56 -7.60 2.68 -6.10
C LEU A 56 -7.51 2.50 -7.63
N ALA A 57 -8.64 2.55 -8.34
CA ALA A 57 -8.66 2.48 -9.80
C ALA A 57 -8.19 3.79 -10.45
N LYS A 58 -8.48 4.95 -9.82
CA LYS A 58 -7.95 6.25 -10.23
C LYS A 58 -6.45 6.31 -9.99
N ASP A 59 -5.97 5.96 -8.81
CA ASP A 59 -4.54 6.01 -8.47
C ASP A 59 -3.71 5.14 -9.41
N ARG A 60 -4.22 3.95 -9.79
CA ARG A 60 -3.58 3.10 -10.80
C ARG A 60 -3.56 3.72 -12.19
N LYS A 61 -4.58 4.50 -12.54
CA LYS A 61 -4.64 5.20 -13.83
C LYS A 61 -3.65 6.36 -13.84
N ASP A 62 -3.54 7.09 -12.74
CA ASP A 62 -2.62 8.22 -12.58
C ASP A 62 -1.18 7.70 -12.61
N LEU A 63 -0.86 6.68 -11.82
CA LEU A 63 0.45 5.99 -11.88
C LEU A 63 0.78 5.48 -13.30
N LYS A 64 -0.21 5.04 -14.07
CA LYS A 64 0.01 4.63 -15.47
C LYS A 64 0.37 5.80 -16.36
N ASN A 65 -0.19 6.99 -16.12
CA ASN A 65 0.14 8.20 -16.85
C ASN A 65 1.54 8.70 -16.48
N ASP A 66 1.89 8.75 -15.19
CA ASP A 66 3.23 9.16 -14.75
C ASP A 66 4.31 8.25 -15.38
N ASN A 67 4.03 6.94 -15.45
CA ASN A 67 4.92 6.00 -16.12
C ASN A 67 5.05 6.22 -17.64
N LYS A 68 4.07 6.84 -18.30
CA LYS A 68 4.20 7.26 -19.71
C LYS A 68 5.04 8.52 -19.82
N ASP A 69 4.84 9.47 -18.92
CA ASP A 69 5.56 10.74 -18.92
C ASP A 69 7.06 10.50 -18.66
N ILE A 70 7.38 9.70 -17.64
CA ILE A 70 8.76 9.21 -17.38
C ILE A 70 9.35 8.52 -18.62
N ARG A 71 8.56 7.77 -19.39
CA ARG A 71 9.06 7.13 -20.62
C ARG A 71 9.31 8.14 -21.73
N SER A 72 8.53 9.21 -21.81
CA SER A 72 8.77 10.32 -22.73
C SER A 72 10.07 11.01 -22.37
N ASP A 73 10.24 11.43 -21.11
CA ASP A 73 11.47 12.08 -20.64
C ASP A 73 12.72 11.25 -20.92
N ASN A 74 12.63 9.93 -20.72
CA ASN A 74 13.76 9.06 -21.00
C ASN A 74 14.10 8.98 -22.50
N LYS A 75 13.14 9.17 -23.40
CA LYS A 75 13.40 9.27 -24.85
C LYS A 75 14.05 10.61 -25.18
N ASP A 76 13.57 11.70 -24.61
CA ASP A 76 14.11 13.04 -24.85
C ASP A 76 15.56 13.11 -24.34
N ILE A 77 15.80 12.64 -23.11
CA ILE A 77 17.16 12.47 -22.55
C ILE A 77 18.06 11.59 -23.44
N ALA A 78 17.50 10.58 -24.11
CA ALA A 78 18.26 9.71 -25.01
C ALA A 78 18.61 10.43 -26.33
N ALA A 79 17.70 11.25 -26.87
CA ALA A 79 17.94 12.09 -28.03
C ALA A 79 19.04 13.12 -27.74
N ASP A 80 18.91 13.87 -26.65
CA ASP A 80 19.91 14.86 -26.22
C ASP A 80 21.31 14.24 -26.01
N LYS A 81 21.36 13.02 -25.45
CA LYS A 81 22.64 12.30 -25.30
C LYS A 81 23.27 11.94 -26.65
N LYS A 82 22.45 11.63 -27.66
CA LYS A 82 22.93 11.34 -29.01
C LYS A 82 23.46 12.62 -29.65
N GLU A 83 22.72 13.71 -29.56
CA GLU A 83 23.12 15.04 -30.05
C GLU A 83 24.43 15.49 -29.37
N LEU A 84 24.51 15.38 -28.04
CA LEU A 84 25.73 15.69 -27.29
C LEU A 84 26.96 14.91 -27.79
N ASN A 85 26.77 13.65 -28.17
CA ASN A 85 27.85 12.81 -28.67
C ASN A 85 28.25 13.20 -30.10
N GLU A 86 27.31 13.64 -30.93
CA GLU A 86 27.58 14.17 -32.27
C GLU A 86 28.37 15.48 -32.17
N GLU A 87 27.87 16.45 -31.41
CA GLU A 87 28.55 17.74 -31.18
C GLU A 87 29.94 17.56 -30.54
N THR A 88 30.11 16.57 -29.66
CA THR A 88 31.43 16.24 -29.10
C THR A 88 32.40 15.68 -30.15
N LYS A 89 31.91 14.92 -31.13
CA LYS A 89 32.75 14.40 -32.23
C LYS A 89 33.14 15.52 -33.17
N ASP A 90 32.21 16.38 -33.54
CA ASP A 90 32.44 17.51 -34.45
C ASP A 90 33.45 18.47 -33.85
N ARG A 91 33.25 18.89 -32.59
CA ARG A 91 34.25 19.68 -31.86
C ARG A 91 35.64 19.03 -31.85
N ASN A 92 35.71 17.73 -31.57
CA ASN A 92 36.99 17.02 -31.54
C ASN A 92 37.63 16.94 -32.93
N HIS A 93 36.83 16.93 -34.00
CA HIS A 93 37.32 17.00 -35.37
C HIS A 93 37.90 18.38 -35.66
N ASP A 94 37.18 19.45 -35.32
CA ASP A 94 37.58 20.84 -35.55
C ASP A 94 38.86 21.19 -34.80
N ILE A 95 38.98 20.75 -33.54
CA ILE A 95 40.22 20.89 -32.76
C ILE A 95 41.40 20.22 -33.47
N LYS A 96 41.22 19.04 -34.06
CA LYS A 96 42.28 18.36 -34.82
C LYS A 96 42.65 19.11 -36.10
N GLN A 97 41.66 19.72 -36.76
CA GLN A 97 41.87 20.57 -37.92
C GLN A 97 42.44 21.96 -37.56
N LYS A 98 42.54 22.29 -36.26
CA LYS A 98 42.87 23.62 -35.74
C LYS A 98 41.83 24.69 -36.13
N ASP A 99 40.60 24.28 -36.40
CA ASP A 99 39.47 25.20 -36.54
C ASP A 99 38.89 25.53 -35.16
N PHE A 100 39.52 26.48 -34.48
CA PHE A 100 39.10 26.86 -33.13
C PHE A 100 37.80 27.68 -33.10
N LYS A 101 37.37 28.24 -34.25
CA LYS A 101 36.12 28.99 -34.30
C LYS A 101 34.93 28.04 -34.28
N ASP A 102 34.97 27.00 -35.11
CA ASP A 102 33.91 26.00 -35.18
C ASP A 102 33.87 25.15 -33.90
N ALA A 103 35.04 24.74 -33.39
CA ALA A 103 35.11 24.05 -32.08
C ALA A 103 34.48 24.86 -30.93
N LYS A 104 34.60 26.20 -30.96
CA LYS A 104 33.98 27.08 -29.96
C LYS A 104 32.45 27.16 -30.13
N ALA A 105 31.96 27.12 -31.36
CA ALA A 105 30.54 27.06 -31.65
C ALA A 105 29.93 25.76 -31.12
N ASP A 106 30.59 24.63 -31.36
CA ASP A 106 30.15 23.33 -30.86
C ASP A 106 30.20 23.25 -29.33
N ASP A 107 31.22 23.82 -28.69
CA ASP A 107 31.25 23.92 -27.22
C ASP A 107 30.06 24.71 -26.64
N ALA A 108 29.56 25.72 -27.35
CA ALA A 108 28.37 26.45 -26.95
C ALA A 108 27.11 25.57 -27.02
N LYS A 109 26.92 24.84 -28.13
CA LYS A 109 25.80 23.89 -28.27
C LYS A 109 25.87 22.76 -27.23
N ILE A 110 27.06 22.17 -27.03
CA ILE A 110 27.32 21.15 -26.00
C ILE A 110 26.90 21.65 -24.62
N LYS A 111 27.18 22.92 -24.30
CA LYS A 111 26.81 23.52 -23.02
C LYS A 111 25.29 23.65 -22.88
N ASP A 112 24.59 24.04 -23.95
CA ASP A 112 23.14 24.16 -23.95
C ASP A 112 22.46 22.80 -23.83
N ILE A 113 22.88 21.79 -24.62
CA ILE A 113 22.39 20.41 -24.51
C ILE A 113 22.62 19.86 -23.09
N LYS A 114 23.79 20.11 -22.48
CA LYS A 114 24.06 19.69 -21.09
C LYS A 114 23.15 20.38 -20.07
N LYS A 115 22.77 21.64 -20.32
CA LYS A 115 21.87 22.39 -19.45
C LYS A 115 20.46 21.81 -19.51
N ASP A 116 19.98 21.48 -20.70
CA ASP A 116 18.64 20.92 -20.88
C ASP A 116 18.58 19.47 -20.36
N LEU A 117 19.58 18.63 -20.68
CA LEU A 117 19.75 17.31 -20.05
C LEU A 117 19.70 17.33 -18.52
N LYS A 118 20.22 18.40 -17.89
CA LYS A 118 20.19 18.53 -16.43
C LYS A 118 18.77 18.81 -15.94
N LYS A 119 18.00 19.64 -16.65
CA LYS A 119 16.60 19.93 -16.31
C LYS A 119 15.74 18.69 -16.50
N ASP A 120 15.82 18.03 -17.66
CA ASP A 120 15.02 16.85 -17.97
C ASP A 120 15.27 15.73 -16.96
N ARG A 121 16.53 15.52 -16.57
CA ARG A 121 16.85 14.56 -15.50
C ARG A 121 16.26 14.96 -14.16
N ALA A 122 16.23 16.25 -13.83
CA ALA A 122 15.67 16.72 -12.57
C ALA A 122 14.16 16.51 -12.54
N ASP A 123 13.47 16.81 -13.65
CA ASP A 123 12.02 16.65 -13.76
C ASP A 123 11.64 15.16 -13.77
N ARG A 124 12.27 14.34 -14.62
CA ARG A 124 12.13 12.87 -14.60
C ARG A 124 12.35 12.29 -13.19
N ASN A 125 13.33 12.80 -12.45
CA ASN A 125 13.59 12.32 -11.08
C ASN A 125 12.47 12.67 -10.09
N LYS A 126 11.79 13.82 -10.26
CA LYS A 126 10.61 14.16 -9.46
C LYS A 126 9.47 13.21 -9.79
N ASP A 127 9.19 13.01 -11.07
CA ASP A 127 8.10 12.14 -11.53
C ASP A 127 8.29 10.71 -11.06
N VAL A 128 9.53 10.19 -11.13
CA VAL A 128 9.87 8.88 -10.57
C VAL A 128 9.61 8.82 -9.07
N LYS A 129 9.91 9.89 -8.33
CA LYS A 129 9.70 9.93 -6.87
C LYS A 129 8.21 9.93 -6.53
N GLU A 130 7.40 10.67 -7.28
CA GLU A 130 5.95 10.71 -7.15
C GLU A 130 5.34 9.35 -7.47
N ALA A 131 5.68 8.76 -8.63
CA ALA A 131 5.24 7.42 -9.01
C ALA A 131 5.61 6.33 -7.98
N VAL A 132 6.77 6.45 -7.31
CA VAL A 132 7.16 5.55 -6.23
C VAL A 132 6.27 5.72 -5.00
N LYS A 133 5.90 6.97 -4.67
CA LYS A 133 4.98 7.26 -3.57
C LYS A 133 3.58 6.70 -3.88
N ASP A 134 3.04 6.97 -5.06
CA ASP A 134 1.72 6.49 -5.45
C ASP A 134 1.65 4.97 -5.46
N LYS A 135 2.72 4.31 -5.92
CA LYS A 135 2.83 2.85 -5.84
C LYS A 135 2.79 2.34 -4.40
N LYS A 136 3.37 3.07 -3.44
CA LYS A 136 3.32 2.71 -2.02
C LYS A 136 1.91 2.88 -1.46
N ASP A 137 1.26 4.01 -1.77
CA ASP A 137 -0.09 4.33 -1.30
C ASP A 137 -1.10 3.30 -1.84
N ILE A 138 -1.07 3.02 -3.15
CA ILE A 138 -1.85 1.92 -3.78
C ILE A 138 -1.65 0.56 -3.09
N ASN A 139 -0.45 0.28 -2.57
CA ASN A 139 -0.19 -0.98 -1.88
C ASN A 139 -0.72 -1.00 -0.46
N ASN A 140 -0.80 0.15 0.22
CA ASN A 140 -1.45 0.28 1.51
C ASN A 140 -2.97 0.18 1.35
N ASP A 141 -3.57 0.91 0.42
CA ASP A 141 -5.02 0.85 0.17
C ASP A 141 -5.48 -0.57 -0.19
N LYS A 142 -4.64 -1.34 -0.90
CA LYS A 142 -4.91 -2.75 -1.16
C LYS A 142 -4.92 -3.62 0.09
N LYS A 143 -4.07 -3.31 1.08
CA LYS A 143 -4.02 -4.03 2.35
C LYS A 143 -5.24 -3.69 3.17
N ASP A 144 -5.56 -2.42 3.31
CA ASP A 144 -6.71 -1.93 4.07
C ASP A 144 -7.99 -2.54 3.49
N LEU A 145 -8.16 -2.47 2.17
CA LEU A 145 -9.29 -3.11 1.49
C LEU A 145 -9.35 -4.64 1.65
N ASN A 146 -8.22 -5.29 1.92
CA ASN A 146 -8.17 -6.72 2.21
C ASN A 146 -8.47 -7.02 3.69
N GLU A 147 -8.19 -6.09 4.59
CA GLU A 147 -8.58 -6.16 6.00
C GLU A 147 -10.10 -5.96 6.12
N ASP A 148 -10.67 -4.93 5.48
CA ASP A 148 -12.12 -4.69 5.45
C ASP A 148 -12.89 -5.91 4.91
N LYS A 149 -12.34 -6.58 3.88
CA LYS A 149 -12.91 -7.83 3.37
C LYS A 149 -12.94 -8.93 4.42
N LYS A 150 -11.90 -9.06 5.23
CA LYS A 150 -11.82 -10.11 6.26
C LYS A 150 -12.79 -9.81 7.38
N ASP A 151 -12.91 -8.56 7.78
CA ASP A 151 -13.81 -8.17 8.87
C ASP A 151 -15.26 -8.33 8.44
N LEU A 152 -15.63 -7.90 7.23
CA LEU A 152 -16.94 -8.18 6.65
C LEU A 152 -17.26 -9.69 6.60
N ILE A 153 -16.27 -10.54 6.28
CA ILE A 153 -16.44 -12.00 6.27
C ILE A 153 -16.65 -12.55 7.70
N LYS A 154 -16.01 -11.97 8.72
CA LYS A 154 -16.23 -12.38 10.12
C LYS A 154 -17.63 -11.98 10.56
N ASP A 155 -18.06 -10.76 10.28
CA ASP A 155 -19.38 -10.27 10.69
C ASP A 155 -20.51 -11.10 10.06
N VAL A 156 -20.34 -11.50 8.79
CA VAL A 156 -21.25 -12.42 8.10
C VAL A 156 -21.24 -13.85 8.68
N LYS A 157 -20.15 -14.29 9.33
CA LYS A 157 -20.04 -15.63 9.93
C LYS A 157 -20.50 -15.70 11.39
N VAL A 158 -20.55 -14.56 12.08
CA VAL A 158 -20.97 -14.47 13.48
C VAL A 158 -22.50 -14.45 13.61
N HIS A 159 -23.21 -14.13 12.52
CA HIS A 159 -24.66 -14.30 12.34
C HIS A 159 -25.04 -15.55 11.56
#